data_AF-A0A453PT59-F1
#
_entry.id   AF-A0A453PT59-F1
#
_cell.length_a   1.000
_cell.length_b   1.000
_cell.length_c   1.000
_cell.angle_alpha   90.00
_cell.angle_beta   90.00
_cell.angle_gamma   90.00
#
_symmetry.space_group_name_H-M   'P 1'
#
loop_
_entity.id
_entity.type
_entity.pdbx_description
1 polymer ?
#
loop_
_entity_poly.entity_id
_entity_poly.type
_entity_poly.pdbx_seq_one_letter_code
_entity_poly.pdbx_strand_id
1 'polypeptide(L)'
;MLIITEQRKIGEIFDHPVYQVTKTSMIELANSKSRSSFLNTRDENRYKKILNTLDLRKDFFFSYSYPIMRGLQRNLSDPQEGWSLYESTFVWNEFLTRQIRNCLQSTLWTVALVYGFFKQDKFAISGKDIMFTLIARRSRHYAGTRYLKRGVNEKGRVANDVETEQIVYEAVPMPTEVSSVVQNRGSIPLFWSQDTSKLNIKPDIILHEKDKNYEATKLHFENLRGRYGNPIIIFNLIKTRERRESMLRREFDKAIRIINKLFSEENQLRFLHWDLHKNSQGEPTNVLDVLLKVAFRALTLTEFFYCQVAPPTGSETAPHWPALL
;
A
#
# COMPACT_ATOMS: atom_id res chain seq x y z
N MET A 1 -9.51 -25.17 -0.11
CA MET A 1 -10.28 -23.90 -0.05
C MET A 1 -9.99 -23.21 1.27
N LEU A 2 -9.67 -21.91 1.26
CA LEU A 2 -9.42 -21.12 2.47
C LEU A 2 -10.60 -20.15 2.67
N ILE A 3 -11.22 -20.18 3.86
CA ILE A 3 -12.46 -19.45 4.14
C ILE A 3 -12.28 -18.64 5.42
N ILE A 4 -12.82 -17.42 5.43
CA ILE A 4 -13.00 -16.60 6.62
C ILE A 4 -14.30 -17.04 7.29
N THR A 5 -14.23 -17.59 8.49
CA THR A 5 -15.40 -18.12 9.21
C THR A 5 -15.94 -17.15 10.26
N GLU A 6 -15.08 -16.29 10.79
CA GLU A 6 -15.46 -15.26 11.75
C GLU A 6 -14.70 -13.96 11.44
N GLN A 7 -15.36 -12.84 11.72
CA GLN A 7 -14.84 -11.49 11.52
C GLN A 7 -15.30 -10.58 12.66
N ARG A 8 -14.64 -9.44 12.82
CA ARG A 8 -15.02 -8.38 13.77
C ARG A 8 -14.96 -7.02 13.07
N LYS A 9 -15.98 -6.18 13.26
CA LYS A 9 -15.98 -4.79 12.80
C LYS A 9 -14.89 -4.00 13.53
N ILE A 10 -14.03 -3.31 12.78
CA ILE A 10 -12.93 -2.47 13.32
C ILE A 10 -13.10 -0.98 13.02
N GLY A 11 -14.12 -0.63 12.23
CA GLY A 11 -14.47 0.74 11.88
C GLY A 11 -15.47 0.78 10.73
N GLU A 12 -15.66 1.95 10.15
CA GLU A 12 -16.52 2.19 9.00
C GLU A 12 -16.09 3.42 8.21
N ILE A 13 -16.20 3.39 6.89
CA ILE A 13 -15.93 4.53 6.02
C ILE A 13 -17.27 4.92 5.38
N PHE A 14 -17.84 6.08 5.72
CA PHE A 14 -19.17 6.52 5.26
C PHE A 14 -20.24 5.41 5.37
N ASP A 15 -20.44 4.88 6.58
CA ASP A 15 -21.34 3.76 6.87
C ASP A 15 -20.99 2.41 6.24
N HIS A 16 -19.91 2.31 5.46
CA HIS A 16 -19.40 1.05 4.97
C HIS A 16 -18.52 0.36 6.02
N PRO A 17 -18.97 -0.76 6.63
CA PRO A 17 -18.22 -1.37 7.72
C PRO A 17 -16.92 -1.98 7.22
N VAL A 18 -15.85 -1.83 8.00
CA VAL A 18 -14.54 -2.45 7.77
C VAL A 18 -14.36 -3.55 8.81
N TYR A 19 -13.95 -4.73 8.35
CA TYR A 19 -13.83 -5.94 9.15
C TYR A 19 -12.40 -6.44 9.20
N GLN A 20 -12.01 -6.93 10.37
CA GLN A 20 -10.81 -7.74 10.57
C GLN A 20 -11.19 -9.22 10.63
N VAL A 21 -10.36 -10.06 10.03
CA VAL A 21 -10.50 -11.52 10.12
C VAL A 21 -10.18 -11.98 11.55
N THR A 22 -11.05 -12.78 12.17
CA THR A 22 -10.80 -13.34 13.51
C THR A 22 -10.59 -14.85 13.48
N LYS A 23 -11.17 -15.55 12.49
CA LYS A 23 -11.00 -16.98 12.31
C LYS A 23 -11.06 -17.39 10.85
N THR A 24 -10.22 -18.37 10.49
CA THR A 24 -10.15 -18.95 9.16
C THR A 24 -10.19 -20.46 9.24
N SER A 25 -10.71 -21.10 8.19
CA SER A 25 -10.70 -22.55 8.02
C SER A 25 -10.13 -22.92 6.65
N MET A 26 -9.34 -24.00 6.61
CA MET A 26 -8.84 -24.59 5.37
C MET A 26 -9.53 -25.92 5.13
N ILE A 27 -10.39 -25.97 4.11
CA ILE A 27 -11.18 -27.13 3.75
C ILE A 27 -10.55 -27.83 2.54
N GLU A 28 -10.28 -29.13 2.68
CA GLU A 28 -9.84 -30.00 1.60
C GLU A 28 -11.06 -30.39 0.73
N LEU A 29 -10.95 -30.27 -0.60
CA LEU A 29 -12.02 -30.66 -1.52
C LEU A 29 -11.91 -32.12 -2.00
N ALA A 30 -10.91 -32.86 -1.52
CA ALA A 30 -10.63 -34.22 -1.97
C ALA A 30 -11.64 -35.23 -1.40
N ASN A 31 -12.12 -36.13 -2.26
CA ASN A 31 -12.90 -37.28 -1.84
C ASN A 31 -11.99 -38.27 -1.09
N SER A 32 -12.40 -38.71 0.11
CA SER A 32 -11.61 -39.59 0.99
C SER A 32 -11.16 -40.88 0.31
N LYS A 33 -11.91 -41.34 -0.71
CA LYS A 33 -11.62 -42.54 -1.51
C LYS A 33 -10.49 -42.40 -2.53
N SER A 34 -10.06 -41.17 -2.87
CA SER A 34 -9.00 -40.91 -3.87
C SER A 34 -7.63 -40.57 -3.24
N ARG A 35 -7.53 -40.55 -1.90
CA ARG A 35 -6.29 -40.17 -1.18
C ARG A 35 -5.07 -41.03 -1.50
N SER A 36 -5.25 -42.26 -1.95
CA SER A 36 -4.16 -43.19 -2.27
C SER A 36 -3.45 -42.93 -3.61
N SER A 37 -4.03 -42.13 -4.52
CA SER A 37 -3.46 -41.88 -5.85
C SER A 37 -2.60 -40.60 -5.93
N PHE A 38 -2.61 -39.75 -4.90
CA PHE A 38 -1.87 -38.49 -4.92
C PHE A 38 -0.42 -38.70 -4.47
N LEU A 39 0.48 -38.78 -5.46
CA LEU A 39 1.92 -39.04 -5.35
C LEU A 39 2.76 -38.00 -4.55
N ASN A 40 2.19 -36.98 -3.90
CA ASN A 40 2.98 -35.90 -3.29
C ASN A 40 2.45 -35.33 -1.96
N THR A 41 2.02 -36.21 -1.04
CA THR A 41 1.60 -35.82 0.33
C THR A 41 2.67 -35.03 1.11
N ARG A 42 3.96 -35.26 0.84
CA ARG A 42 5.06 -34.56 1.54
C ARG A 42 5.16 -33.08 1.15
N ASP A 43 5.16 -32.78 -0.14
CA ASP A 43 5.27 -31.41 -0.64
C ASP A 43 4.00 -30.59 -0.34
N GLU A 44 2.83 -31.22 -0.46
CA GLU A 44 1.56 -30.58 -0.09
C GLU A 44 1.56 -30.19 1.40
N ASN A 45 1.98 -31.10 2.28
CA ASN A 45 2.10 -30.81 3.71
C ASN A 45 3.13 -29.71 3.99
N ARG A 46 4.23 -29.64 3.22
CA ARG A 46 5.21 -28.55 3.32
C ARG A 46 4.58 -27.21 2.95
N TYR A 47 3.86 -27.12 1.83
CA TYR A 47 3.19 -25.87 1.41
C TYR A 47 2.07 -25.46 2.36
N LYS A 48 1.27 -26.42 2.86
CA LYS A 48 0.26 -26.15 3.91
C LYS A 48 0.90 -25.56 5.16
N LYS A 49 2.02 -26.11 5.62
CA LYS A 49 2.77 -25.56 6.76
C LYS A 49 3.25 -24.13 6.49
N ILE A 50 3.81 -23.85 5.31
CA ILE A 50 4.25 -22.50 4.93
C ILE A 50 3.05 -21.54 4.93
N LEU A 51 1.93 -21.91 4.31
CA LEU A 51 0.74 -21.07 4.26
C LEU A 51 0.18 -20.80 5.66
N ASN A 52 0.19 -21.81 6.54
CA ASN A 52 -0.26 -21.67 7.93
C ASN A 52 0.69 -20.83 8.80
N THR A 53 1.91 -20.51 8.34
CA THR A 53 2.74 -19.51 9.05
C THR A 53 2.19 -18.10 8.91
N LEU A 54 1.35 -17.84 7.90
CA LEU A 54 0.68 -16.57 7.72
C LEU A 54 -0.57 -16.52 8.58
N ASP A 55 -0.54 -15.66 9.59
CA ASP A 55 -1.69 -15.41 10.45
C ASP A 55 -2.60 -14.36 9.80
N LEU A 56 -3.64 -14.80 9.10
CA LEU A 56 -4.64 -13.90 8.50
C LEU A 56 -5.42 -13.07 9.52
N ARG A 57 -5.29 -13.34 10.82
CA ARG A 57 -5.97 -12.54 11.87
C ARG A 57 -5.22 -11.26 12.19
N LYS A 58 -3.94 -11.17 11.81
CA LYS A 58 -3.08 -10.02 12.10
C LYS A 58 -2.98 -9.14 10.86
N ASP A 59 -3.32 -7.87 11.00
CA ASP A 59 -3.07 -6.86 9.97
C ASP A 59 -3.81 -7.11 8.63
N PHE A 60 -4.82 -7.99 8.60
CA PHE A 60 -5.69 -8.16 7.44
C PHE A 60 -7.10 -7.63 7.70
N PHE A 61 -7.60 -6.87 6.73
CA PHE A 61 -8.93 -6.27 6.80
C PHE A 61 -9.57 -6.21 5.41
N PHE A 62 -10.89 -6.07 5.40
CA PHE A 62 -11.68 -5.97 4.18
C PHE A 62 -12.99 -5.23 4.46
N SER A 63 -13.71 -4.86 3.40
CA SER A 63 -15.10 -4.41 3.48
C SER A 63 -15.90 -5.12 2.38
N TYR A 64 -17.19 -5.37 2.65
CA TYR A 64 -18.10 -5.95 1.67
C TYR A 64 -18.67 -4.90 0.71
N SER A 65 -18.78 -3.65 1.17
CA SER A 65 -19.49 -2.59 0.47
C SER A 65 -18.60 -1.41 0.09
N TYR A 66 -17.31 -1.45 0.47
CA TYR A 66 -16.33 -0.41 0.12
C TYR A 66 -15.06 -1.03 -0.48
N PRO A 67 -14.59 -0.55 -1.65
CA PRO A 67 -13.32 -0.96 -2.25
C PRO A 67 -12.10 -0.46 -1.45
N ILE A 68 -11.87 -1.07 -0.28
CA ILE A 68 -10.87 -0.66 0.71
C ILE A 68 -9.41 -0.76 0.23
N MET A 69 -9.18 -1.50 -0.87
CA MET A 69 -7.89 -1.62 -1.55
C MET A 69 -7.53 -0.42 -2.44
N ARG A 70 -8.42 0.57 -2.58
CA ARG A 70 -8.22 1.81 -3.34
C ARG A 70 -8.26 3.00 -2.39
N GLY A 71 -7.59 4.09 -2.77
CA GLY A 71 -7.72 5.37 -2.07
C GLY A 71 -9.06 6.04 -2.32
N LEU A 72 -9.48 6.90 -1.39
CA LEU A 72 -10.75 7.60 -1.40
C LEU A 72 -10.99 8.35 -2.72
N GLN A 73 -9.99 9.11 -3.17
CA GLN A 73 -10.07 9.87 -4.42
C GLN A 73 -10.52 8.98 -5.58
N ARG A 74 -9.92 7.80 -5.74
CA ARG A 74 -10.28 6.88 -6.82
C ARG A 74 -11.66 6.26 -6.65
N ASN A 75 -12.02 5.92 -5.42
CA ASN A 75 -13.33 5.37 -5.14
C ASN A 75 -14.45 6.37 -5.48
N LEU A 76 -14.18 7.67 -5.39
CA LEU A 76 -15.15 8.71 -5.76
C LEU A 76 -15.05 9.14 -7.23
N SER A 77 -13.86 9.20 -7.81
CA SER A 77 -13.68 9.57 -9.21
C SER A 77 -14.07 8.47 -10.20
N ASP A 78 -13.88 7.20 -9.83
CA ASP A 78 -14.27 6.04 -10.64
C ASP A 78 -14.78 4.90 -9.76
N PRO A 79 -16.07 4.96 -9.37
CA PRO A 79 -16.72 3.91 -8.56
C PRO A 79 -16.72 2.53 -9.22
N GLN A 80 -16.96 2.46 -10.54
CA GLN A 80 -17.19 1.21 -11.26
C GLN A 80 -15.90 0.36 -11.35
N GLU A 81 -14.74 1.00 -11.56
CA GLU A 81 -13.44 0.32 -11.54
C GLU A 81 -13.12 -0.27 -10.16
N GLY A 82 -13.77 0.19 -9.09
CA GLY A 82 -13.63 -0.40 -7.76
C GLY A 82 -13.96 -1.89 -7.70
N TRP A 83 -14.82 -2.37 -8.60
CA TRP A 83 -15.36 -3.73 -8.59
C TRP A 83 -14.88 -4.58 -9.75
N SER A 84 -14.00 -4.06 -10.61
CA SER A 84 -13.44 -4.78 -11.77
C SER A 84 -12.41 -5.84 -11.33
N LEU A 85 -12.85 -7.09 -11.15
CA LEU A 85 -12.08 -8.33 -10.84
C LEU A 85 -10.95 -8.25 -9.77
N TYR A 86 -10.80 -7.12 -9.09
CA TYR A 86 -9.81 -6.80 -8.08
C TYR A 86 -8.35 -7.05 -8.52
N GLU A 87 -7.96 -6.56 -9.69
CA GLU A 87 -6.56 -6.62 -10.20
C GLU A 87 -5.60 -5.63 -9.51
N SER A 88 -5.99 -5.10 -8.35
CA SER A 88 -5.18 -4.15 -7.58
C SER A 88 -3.94 -4.82 -6.94
N THR A 89 -2.87 -4.03 -6.85
CA THR A 89 -1.63 -4.40 -6.15
C THR A 89 -1.85 -4.65 -4.65
N PHE A 90 -2.92 -4.10 -4.07
CA PHE A 90 -3.22 -4.18 -2.64
C PHE A 90 -4.19 -5.31 -2.27
N VAL A 91 -4.63 -6.12 -3.24
CA VAL A 91 -5.52 -7.27 -3.00
C VAL A 91 -4.67 -8.50 -2.76
N TRP A 92 -4.36 -8.76 -1.49
CA TRP A 92 -3.43 -9.82 -1.10
C TRP A 92 -3.88 -11.20 -1.59
N ASN A 93 -5.18 -11.50 -1.47
CA ASN A 93 -5.75 -12.78 -1.85
C ASN A 93 -6.04 -12.92 -3.36
N GLU A 94 -5.62 -11.96 -4.21
CA GLU A 94 -5.95 -11.98 -5.64
C GLU A 94 -5.62 -13.31 -6.31
N PHE A 95 -4.44 -13.89 -6.02
CA PHE A 95 -4.06 -15.19 -6.59
C PHE A 95 -4.99 -16.33 -6.15
N LEU A 96 -5.42 -16.33 -4.89
CA LEU A 96 -6.30 -17.37 -4.32
C LEU A 96 -7.71 -17.32 -4.91
N THR A 97 -8.15 -16.13 -5.31
CA THR A 97 -9.52 -15.88 -5.78
C THR A 97 -9.65 -15.73 -7.29
N ARG A 98 -8.52 -15.58 -8.02
CA ARG A 98 -8.49 -15.30 -9.46
C ARG A 98 -9.33 -16.27 -10.27
N GLN A 99 -9.22 -17.57 -9.99
CA GLN A 99 -9.94 -18.61 -10.73
C GLN A 99 -11.45 -18.43 -10.61
N ILE A 100 -11.97 -18.27 -9.38
CA ILE A 100 -13.40 -18.07 -9.12
C ILE A 100 -13.89 -16.79 -9.80
N ARG A 101 -13.13 -15.69 -9.67
CA ARG A 101 -13.48 -14.41 -10.29
C ARG A 101 -13.51 -14.48 -11.81
N ASN A 102 -12.53 -15.13 -12.43
CA ASN A 102 -12.47 -15.27 -13.88
C ASN A 102 -13.53 -16.23 -14.43
N CYS A 103 -13.88 -17.27 -13.68
CA CYS A 103 -14.94 -18.20 -14.09
C CYS A 103 -16.33 -17.58 -13.96
N LEU A 104 -16.60 -16.87 -12.87
CA LEU A 104 -17.92 -16.30 -12.56
C LEU A 104 -18.10 -14.87 -13.06
N GLN A 105 -17.03 -14.22 -13.51
CA GLN A 105 -17.00 -12.80 -13.88
C GLN A 105 -17.62 -11.90 -12.79
N SER A 106 -17.35 -12.24 -11.52
CA SER A 106 -18.01 -11.62 -10.37
C SER A 106 -17.10 -11.57 -9.14
N THR A 107 -17.25 -10.50 -8.37
CA THR A 107 -16.63 -10.33 -7.05
C THR A 107 -17.53 -10.78 -5.90
N LEU A 108 -18.80 -11.11 -6.15
CA LEU A 108 -19.81 -11.44 -5.12
C LEU A 108 -19.38 -12.57 -4.17
N TRP A 109 -18.68 -13.56 -4.70
CA TRP A 109 -18.24 -14.76 -3.96
C TRP A 109 -16.92 -14.57 -3.21
N THR A 110 -16.27 -13.41 -3.33
CA THR A 110 -14.92 -13.19 -2.79
C THR A 110 -14.76 -11.78 -2.24
N VAL A 111 -14.07 -11.62 -1.12
CA VAL A 111 -13.70 -10.30 -0.62
C VAL A 111 -12.30 -9.90 -1.10
N ALA A 112 -12.07 -8.59 -1.27
CA ALA A 112 -10.73 -8.04 -1.47
C ALA A 112 -10.02 -7.94 -0.12
N LEU A 113 -9.14 -8.89 0.18
CA LEU A 113 -8.41 -8.90 1.45
C LEU A 113 -7.17 -8.01 1.34
N VAL A 114 -7.08 -6.99 2.19
CA VAL A 114 -5.96 -6.05 2.25
C VAL A 114 -5.06 -6.41 3.42
N TYR A 115 -3.75 -6.34 3.21
CA TYR A 115 -2.73 -6.51 4.24
C TYR A 115 -2.14 -5.15 4.63
N GLY A 116 -2.11 -4.81 5.91
CA GLY A 116 -1.52 -3.58 6.41
C GLY A 116 -2.16 -3.10 7.71
N PHE A 117 -2.59 -1.85 7.77
CA PHE A 117 -3.09 -1.24 9.01
C PHE A 117 -4.39 -0.49 8.76
N PHE A 118 -5.30 -0.56 9.73
CA PHE A 118 -6.52 0.25 9.73
C PHE A 118 -6.76 0.73 11.16
N LYS A 119 -6.97 2.02 11.34
CA LYS A 119 -7.40 2.60 12.60
C LYS A 119 -8.29 3.81 12.35
N GLN A 120 -9.29 3.97 13.21
CA GLN A 120 -10.12 5.15 13.29
C GLN A 120 -10.11 5.69 14.71
N ASP A 121 -9.99 7.00 14.83
CA ASP A 121 -10.12 7.72 16.09
C ASP A 121 -11.03 8.94 15.87
N LYS A 122 -11.86 9.23 16.87
CA LYS A 122 -12.77 10.38 16.89
C LYS A 122 -12.25 11.40 17.90
N PHE A 123 -12.18 12.67 17.50
CA PHE A 123 -11.76 13.75 18.41
C PHE A 123 -12.54 15.04 18.14
N ALA A 124 -12.69 15.88 19.15
CA ALA A 124 -13.39 17.15 19.04
C ALA A 124 -12.42 18.31 18.76
N ILE A 125 -12.69 19.10 17.71
CA ILE A 125 -11.98 20.34 17.40
C ILE A 125 -13.00 21.46 17.22
N SER A 126 -12.86 22.54 17.99
CA SER A 126 -13.70 23.74 17.86
C SER A 126 -15.22 23.44 17.89
N GLY A 127 -15.64 22.49 18.73
CA GLY A 127 -17.04 22.08 18.88
C GLY A 127 -17.54 21.10 17.81
N LYS A 128 -16.70 20.72 16.83
CA LYS A 128 -17.01 19.69 15.84
C LYS A 128 -16.36 18.38 16.20
N ASP A 129 -17.12 17.31 16.08
CA ASP A 129 -16.61 15.95 16.16
C ASP A 129 -15.96 15.57 14.82
N ILE A 130 -14.67 15.26 14.82
CA ILE A 130 -13.91 14.91 13.63
C ILE A 130 -13.56 13.42 13.68
N MET A 131 -13.81 12.71 12.59
CA MET A 131 -13.35 11.36 12.35
C MET A 131 -12.02 11.40 11.61
N PHE A 132 -11.02 10.72 12.15
CA PHE A 132 -9.73 10.51 11.53
C PHE A 132 -9.52 9.02 11.26
N THR A 133 -9.26 8.68 10.00
CA THR A 133 -9.01 7.32 9.56
C THR A 133 -7.62 7.21 8.99
N LEU A 134 -6.83 6.26 9.49
CA LEU A 134 -5.52 5.91 8.93
C LEU A 134 -5.57 4.51 8.35
N ILE A 135 -5.27 4.40 7.06
CA ILE A 135 -5.24 3.13 6.33
C ILE A 135 -3.85 2.96 5.73
N ALA A 136 -3.18 1.85 6.01
CA ALA A 136 -1.98 1.43 5.31
C ALA A 136 -2.25 0.16 4.51
N ARG A 137 -1.94 0.18 3.22
CA ARG A 137 -2.13 -0.92 2.28
C ARG A 137 -0.77 -1.39 1.78
N ARG A 138 -0.39 -2.62 2.09
CA ARG A 138 0.86 -3.23 1.65
C ARG A 138 0.66 -3.98 0.34
N SER A 139 1.52 -3.71 -0.62
CA SER A 139 1.56 -4.40 -1.91
C SER A 139 1.78 -5.91 -1.75
N ARG A 140 1.03 -6.69 -2.53
CA ARG A 140 1.24 -8.15 -2.66
C ARG A 140 2.45 -8.50 -3.52
N HIS A 141 2.93 -7.56 -4.33
CA HIS A 141 4.03 -7.78 -5.25
C HIS A 141 5.38 -7.64 -4.57
N TYR A 142 6.32 -8.47 -4.99
CA TYR A 142 7.69 -8.51 -4.46
C TYR A 142 7.75 -8.51 -2.91
N ALA A 143 6.75 -9.16 -2.31
CA ALA A 143 6.62 -9.32 -0.87
C ALA A 143 7.67 -10.31 -0.32
N GLY A 144 8.08 -10.07 0.91
CA GLY A 144 9.04 -10.89 1.65
C GLY A 144 9.42 -10.25 2.97
N THR A 145 10.17 -10.98 3.80
CA THR A 145 10.67 -10.42 5.05
C THR A 145 11.75 -9.37 4.79
N ARG A 146 11.88 -8.43 5.72
CA ARG A 146 13.01 -7.51 5.79
C ARG A 146 14.31 -8.32 5.72
N TYR A 147 15.30 -7.85 4.97
CA TYR A 147 16.56 -8.52 4.61
C TYR A 147 16.50 -9.58 3.49
N LEU A 148 15.40 -10.33 3.32
CA LEU A 148 15.28 -11.31 2.23
C LEU A 148 14.84 -10.68 0.90
N LYS A 149 14.06 -9.60 0.95
CA LYS A 149 13.59 -8.86 -0.23
C LYS A 149 13.79 -7.36 -0.02
N ARG A 150 14.67 -6.76 -0.82
CA ARG A 150 14.90 -5.31 -0.94
C ARG A 150 15.04 -4.96 -2.43
N GLY A 151 14.95 -3.68 -2.74
CA GLY A 151 15.08 -3.21 -4.11
C GLY A 151 13.84 -3.39 -4.97
N VAL A 152 14.08 -3.40 -6.27
CA VAL A 152 13.08 -3.56 -7.34
C VAL A 152 13.25 -4.92 -8.03
N ASN A 153 12.17 -5.44 -8.59
CA ASN A 153 12.22 -6.57 -9.53
C ASN A 153 12.16 -6.09 -11.00
N GLU A 154 12.32 -7.01 -11.94
CA GLU A 154 12.31 -6.73 -13.39
C GLU A 154 11.00 -6.10 -13.89
N LYS A 155 9.90 -6.24 -13.14
CA LYS A 155 8.58 -5.66 -13.47
C LYS A 155 8.36 -4.28 -12.83
N GLY A 156 9.39 -3.64 -12.27
CA GLY A 156 9.28 -2.35 -11.60
C GLY A 156 8.55 -2.38 -10.24
N ARG A 157 8.38 -3.56 -9.63
CA ARG A 157 7.74 -3.70 -8.31
C ARG A 157 8.78 -3.68 -7.21
N VAL A 158 8.67 -2.73 -6.30
CA VAL A 158 9.60 -2.59 -5.16
C VAL A 158 9.13 -3.39 -3.96
N ALA A 159 10.09 -3.85 -3.16
CA ALA A 159 9.79 -4.56 -1.93
C ALA A 159 9.27 -3.57 -0.89
N ASN A 160 8.37 -4.02 -0.03
CA ASN A 160 7.78 -3.19 1.03
C ASN A 160 7.10 -1.91 0.50
N ASP A 161 6.49 -1.97 -0.69
CA ASP A 161 5.60 -0.91 -1.21
C ASP A 161 4.35 -0.84 -0.33
N VAL A 162 4.15 0.29 0.33
CA VAL A 162 3.03 0.59 1.23
C VAL A 162 2.46 1.95 0.87
N GLU A 163 1.16 1.97 0.61
CA GLU A 163 0.37 3.19 0.51
C GLU A 163 -0.25 3.49 1.87
N THR A 164 -0.06 4.69 2.38
CA THR A 164 -0.68 5.17 3.62
C THR A 164 -1.63 6.30 3.27
N GLU A 165 -2.87 6.21 3.72
CA GLU A 165 -3.91 7.19 3.48
C GLU A 165 -4.50 7.66 4.79
N GLN A 166 -4.58 8.98 4.91
CA GLN A 166 -5.28 9.66 5.98
C GLN A 166 -6.58 10.22 5.42
N ILE A 167 -7.72 9.88 6.02
CA ILE A 167 -9.04 10.43 5.68
C ILE A 167 -9.56 11.21 6.87
N VAL A 168 -10.07 12.42 6.63
CA VAL A 168 -10.64 13.29 7.66
C VAL A 168 -11.99 13.84 7.19
N TYR A 169 -13.00 13.69 8.05
CA TYR A 169 -14.34 14.23 7.84
C TYR A 169 -15.03 14.50 9.19
N GLU A 170 -16.07 15.33 9.18
CA GLU A 170 -16.91 15.56 10.37
C GLU A 170 -17.74 14.30 10.68
N ALA A 171 -17.71 13.82 11.93
CA ALA A 171 -18.32 12.56 12.36
C ALA A 171 -19.84 12.67 12.56
N VAL A 172 -20.54 13.07 11.48
CA VAL A 172 -21.99 13.14 11.37
C VAL A 172 -22.49 12.06 10.40
N PRO A 173 -23.78 11.66 10.47
CA PRO A 173 -24.34 10.60 9.64
C PRO A 173 -24.21 10.79 8.11
N MET A 174 -23.89 12.00 7.64
CA MET A 174 -23.57 12.28 6.24
C MET A 174 -22.57 13.44 6.17
N PRO A 175 -21.25 13.17 6.18
CA PRO A 175 -20.27 14.25 6.10
C PRO A 175 -20.37 14.94 4.75
N THR A 176 -20.62 16.24 4.75
CA THR A 176 -20.66 17.04 3.51
C THR A 176 -19.26 17.36 2.99
N GLU A 177 -18.25 17.33 3.87
CA GLU A 177 -16.87 17.68 3.53
C GLU A 177 -15.95 16.53 3.94
N VAL A 178 -15.16 16.05 2.97
CA VAL A 178 -14.16 15.03 3.22
C VAL A 178 -12.84 15.39 2.57
N SER A 179 -11.76 15.08 3.28
CA SER A 179 -10.41 15.18 2.75
C SER A 179 -9.67 13.84 2.85
N SER A 180 -8.77 13.59 1.90
CA SER A 180 -7.84 12.47 1.95
C SER A 180 -6.44 12.86 1.47
N VAL A 181 -5.42 12.36 2.16
CA VAL A 181 -4.01 12.51 1.80
C VAL A 181 -3.38 11.14 1.69
N VAL A 182 -2.70 10.88 0.57
CA VAL A 182 -2.00 9.61 0.32
C VAL A 182 -0.49 9.83 0.29
N GLN A 183 0.25 8.95 0.95
CA GLN A 183 1.71 8.88 0.91
C GLN A 183 2.16 7.46 0.55
N ASN A 184 3.20 7.34 -0.26
CA ASN A 184 3.78 6.05 -0.60
C ASN A 184 5.16 5.87 0.06
N ARG A 185 5.42 4.67 0.57
CA ARG A 185 6.72 4.25 1.08
C ARG A 185 7.10 2.92 0.47
N GLY A 186 8.28 2.85 -0.14
CA GLY A 186 8.82 1.62 -0.74
C GLY A 186 10.31 1.46 -0.52
N SER A 187 10.85 0.29 -0.90
CA SER A 187 12.30 0.13 -1.03
C SER A 187 12.83 1.01 -2.17
N ILE A 188 14.08 1.47 -2.04
CA ILE A 188 14.76 2.21 -3.11
C ILE A 188 14.73 1.36 -4.39
N PRO A 189 14.24 1.88 -5.52
CA PRO A 189 13.91 1.12 -6.72
C PRO A 189 15.15 0.73 -7.56
N LEU A 190 16.18 0.19 -6.91
CA LEU A 190 17.38 -0.35 -7.55
C LEU A 190 17.45 -1.86 -7.35
N PHE A 191 18.26 -2.55 -8.14
CA PHE A 191 18.57 -3.95 -7.87
C PHE A 191 19.61 -4.04 -6.75
N TRP A 192 19.15 -4.29 -5.53
CA TRP A 192 20.04 -4.42 -4.38
C TRP A 192 19.51 -5.39 -3.34
N SER A 193 20.42 -5.99 -2.60
CA SER A 193 20.11 -6.87 -1.47
C SER A 193 20.94 -6.47 -0.25
N GLN A 194 20.59 -7.05 0.88
CA GLN A 194 21.47 -7.06 2.03
C GLN A 194 21.94 -8.47 2.30
N ASP A 195 23.16 -8.58 2.83
CA ASP A 195 23.63 -9.85 3.39
C ASP A 195 22.63 -10.35 4.46
N THR A 196 22.34 -11.64 4.43
CA THR A 196 21.39 -12.29 5.35
C THR A 196 22.12 -13.08 6.44
N SER A 197 23.46 -13.02 6.48
CA SER A 197 24.28 -13.62 7.52
C SER A 197 23.86 -13.14 8.90
N LYS A 198 23.46 -14.09 9.77
CA LYS A 198 23.07 -13.85 11.16
C LYS A 198 24.22 -13.36 12.04
N LEU A 199 25.45 -13.48 11.57
CA LEU A 199 26.67 -13.09 12.30
C LEU A 199 26.98 -11.58 12.14
N ASN A 200 26.40 -10.93 11.12
CA ASN A 200 26.66 -9.54 10.81
C ASN A 200 25.63 -8.63 11.48
N ILE A 201 26.04 -7.95 12.56
CA ILE A 201 25.21 -6.97 13.31
C ILE A 201 24.67 -5.86 12.37
N LYS A 202 25.41 -5.53 11.31
CA LYS A 202 24.98 -4.61 10.26
C LYS A 202 25.29 -5.21 8.88
N PRO A 203 24.33 -5.88 8.23
CA PRO A 203 24.57 -6.56 6.97
C PRO A 203 24.91 -5.59 5.85
N ASP A 204 25.86 -6.00 5.00
CA ASP A 204 26.33 -5.20 3.89
C ASP A 204 25.28 -5.03 2.80
N ILE A 205 25.32 -3.88 2.13
CA ILE A 205 24.47 -3.57 0.99
C ILE A 205 25.20 -4.02 -0.27
N ILE A 206 24.55 -4.87 -1.06
CA ILE A 206 25.07 -5.41 -2.31
C ILE A 206 24.23 -4.85 -3.44
N LEU A 207 24.85 -4.04 -4.30
CA LEU A 207 24.25 -3.59 -5.55
C LEU A 207 24.50 -4.61 -6.65
N HIS A 208 23.47 -4.88 -7.44
CA HIS A 208 23.55 -5.80 -8.57
C HIS A 208 23.49 -4.99 -9.86
N GLU A 209 24.52 -5.11 -10.70
CA GLU A 209 24.58 -4.45 -12.01
C GLU A 209 23.72 -5.18 -13.05
N LYS A 210 22.42 -5.30 -12.78
CA LYS A 210 21.46 -6.01 -13.65
C LYS A 210 20.80 -5.14 -14.70
N ASP A 211 20.85 -3.82 -14.51
CA ASP A 211 20.08 -2.87 -15.31
C ASP A 211 20.89 -1.60 -15.53
N LYS A 212 21.59 -1.55 -16.68
CA LYS A 212 22.48 -0.44 -17.03
C LYS A 212 21.70 0.85 -17.34
N ASN A 213 20.46 0.72 -17.80
CA ASN A 213 19.61 1.82 -18.24
C ASN A 213 18.55 2.21 -17.20
N TYR A 214 18.51 1.52 -16.06
CA TYR A 214 17.52 1.72 -15.00
C TYR A 214 16.07 1.55 -15.49
N GLU A 215 15.82 0.62 -16.42
CA GLU A 215 14.49 0.34 -16.96
C GLU A 215 13.51 -0.13 -15.87
N ALA A 216 13.92 -1.00 -14.95
CA ALA A 216 13.07 -1.43 -13.84
C ALA A 216 12.75 -0.25 -12.90
N THR A 217 13.70 0.68 -12.73
CA THR A 217 13.49 1.91 -11.96
C THR A 217 12.49 2.82 -12.65
N LYS A 218 12.60 2.96 -13.98
CA LYS A 218 11.67 3.73 -14.81
C LYS A 218 10.26 3.14 -14.73
N LEU A 219 10.09 1.83 -14.95
CA LEU A 219 8.80 1.13 -14.82
C LEU A 219 8.16 1.34 -13.44
N HIS A 220 8.97 1.38 -12.38
CA HIS A 220 8.47 1.68 -11.04
C HIS A 220 7.83 3.08 -10.96
N PHE A 221 8.53 4.11 -11.45
CA PHE A 221 8.02 5.48 -11.42
C PHE A 221 6.87 5.71 -12.40
N GLU A 222 6.85 5.03 -13.55
CA GLU A 222 5.69 5.02 -14.44
C GLU A 222 4.47 4.40 -13.76
N ASN A 223 4.66 3.32 -13.00
CA ASN A 223 3.58 2.74 -12.20
C ASN A 223 3.11 3.69 -11.09
N LEU A 224 4.02 4.40 -10.42
CA LEU A 224 3.63 5.42 -9.43
C LEU A 224 2.87 6.57 -10.08
N ARG A 225 3.29 7.03 -11.26
CA ARG A 225 2.62 8.10 -12.02
C ARG A 225 1.23 7.68 -12.47
N GLY A 226 1.10 6.47 -13.01
CA GLY A 226 -0.21 5.90 -13.32
C GLY A 226 -1.09 5.72 -12.08
N ARG A 227 -0.50 5.68 -10.87
CA ARG A 227 -1.26 5.55 -9.63
C ARG A 227 -1.66 6.85 -8.96
N TYR A 228 -0.78 7.84 -8.96
CA TYR A 228 -0.89 9.04 -8.12
C TYR A 228 -0.80 10.33 -8.93
N GLY A 229 -0.52 10.26 -10.24
CA GLY A 229 -0.29 11.41 -11.09
C GLY A 229 1.08 12.05 -10.88
N ASN A 230 1.19 13.30 -11.32
CA ASN A 230 2.37 14.15 -11.16
C ASN A 230 2.05 15.32 -10.21
N PRO A 231 3.07 15.89 -9.53
CA PRO A 231 4.47 15.48 -9.55
C PRO A 231 4.77 14.33 -8.58
N ILE A 232 5.74 13.47 -8.91
CA ILE A 232 6.30 12.51 -7.95
C ILE A 232 7.44 13.17 -7.17
N ILE A 233 7.28 13.29 -5.85
CA ILE A 233 8.29 13.82 -4.94
C ILE A 233 8.93 12.68 -4.16
N ILE A 234 10.23 12.46 -4.38
CA ILE A 234 11.02 11.44 -3.70
C ILE A 234 11.70 12.08 -2.50
N PHE A 235 11.31 11.65 -1.29
CA PHE A 235 11.98 12.06 -0.07
C PHE A 235 12.92 10.96 0.42
N ASN A 236 14.21 11.22 0.37
CA ASN A 236 15.26 10.25 0.64
C ASN A 236 16.05 10.59 1.91
N LEU A 237 16.02 9.69 2.90
CA LEU A 237 16.67 9.86 4.21
C LEU A 237 17.96 9.05 4.41
N ILE A 238 18.54 8.50 3.33
CA ILE A 238 19.78 7.71 3.39
C ILE A 238 20.92 8.50 4.05
N LYS A 239 21.73 7.87 4.89
CA LYS A 239 22.88 8.51 5.53
C LYS A 239 24.00 8.77 4.53
N THR A 240 24.58 9.96 4.57
CA THR A 240 25.65 10.41 3.66
C THR A 240 27.01 9.86 4.05
N ARG A 241 27.31 9.83 5.36
CA ARG A 241 28.63 9.46 5.89
C ARG A 241 28.81 7.95 6.10
N GLU A 242 27.73 7.18 6.02
CA GLU A 242 27.82 5.73 6.13
C GLU A 242 28.22 5.13 4.78
N ARG A 243 29.44 4.57 4.71
CA ARG A 243 30.04 4.06 3.45
C ARG A 243 29.08 3.15 2.66
N ARG A 244 28.36 2.27 3.35
CA ARG A 244 27.40 1.31 2.76
C ARG A 244 26.22 2.00 2.09
N GLU A 245 25.58 2.89 2.82
CA GLU A 245 24.40 3.64 2.39
C GLU A 245 24.74 4.69 1.31
N SER A 246 25.95 5.26 1.38
CA SER A 246 26.44 6.23 0.40
C SER A 246 26.52 5.67 -1.03
N MET A 247 26.81 4.37 -1.17
CA MET A 247 26.87 3.71 -2.48
C MET A 247 25.48 3.63 -3.12
N LEU A 248 24.50 3.16 -2.34
CA LEU A 248 23.10 3.07 -2.78
C LEU A 248 22.53 4.45 -3.12
N ARG A 249 22.89 5.47 -2.34
CA ARG A 249 22.54 6.87 -2.64
C ARG A 249 23.11 7.32 -3.98
N ARG A 250 24.42 7.16 -4.21
CA ARG A 250 25.07 7.61 -5.46
C ARG A 250 24.44 6.96 -6.69
N GLU A 251 24.19 5.66 -6.62
CA GLU A 251 23.53 4.95 -7.72
C GLU A 251 22.08 5.40 -7.91
N PHE A 252 21.36 5.72 -6.84
CA PHE A 252 19.99 6.21 -6.97
C PHE A 252 19.95 7.62 -7.55
N ASP A 253 20.83 8.52 -7.10
CA ASP A 253 20.99 9.87 -7.67
C ASP A 253 21.32 9.79 -9.18
N LYS A 254 22.18 8.86 -9.58
CA LYS A 254 22.51 8.59 -10.99
C LYS A 254 21.30 8.09 -11.78
N ALA A 255 20.54 7.14 -11.23
CA ALA A 255 19.32 6.62 -11.86
C ALA A 255 18.30 7.74 -12.12
N ILE A 256 18.02 8.57 -11.10
CA ILE A 256 17.06 9.69 -11.23
C ILE A 256 17.54 10.70 -12.29
N ARG A 257 18.84 11.03 -12.34
CA ARG A 257 19.38 11.93 -13.36
C ARG A 257 19.22 11.39 -14.77
N ILE A 258 19.41 10.09 -14.98
CA ILE A 258 19.23 9.45 -16.28
C ILE A 258 17.76 9.43 -16.67
N ILE A 259 16.88 9.03 -15.75
CA ILE A 259 15.43 8.96 -15.99
C ILE A 259 14.84 10.34 -16.28
N ASN A 260 15.22 11.37 -15.53
CA ASN A 260 14.72 12.74 -15.76
C ASN A 260 15.15 13.32 -17.11
N LYS A 261 16.25 12.85 -17.72
CA LYS A 261 16.62 13.23 -19.10
C LYS A 261 15.69 12.62 -20.15
N LEU A 262 15.01 11.53 -19.83
CA LEU A 262 14.07 10.84 -20.72
C LEU A 262 12.64 11.37 -20.59
N PHE A 263 12.33 12.09 -19.52
CA PHE A 263 11.00 12.60 -19.22
C PHE A 263 10.87 14.09 -19.57
N SER A 264 9.67 14.49 -20.02
CA SER A 264 9.31 15.91 -20.16
C SER A 264 9.36 16.61 -18.80
N GLU A 265 9.51 17.94 -18.78
CA GLU A 265 9.66 18.72 -17.55
C GLU A 265 8.54 18.47 -16.52
N GLU A 266 7.30 18.35 -16.99
CA GLU A 266 6.14 18.03 -16.15
C GLU A 266 6.23 16.64 -15.48
N ASN A 267 6.88 15.69 -16.17
CA ASN A 267 7.04 14.30 -15.74
C ASN A 267 8.32 14.06 -14.93
N GLN A 268 9.15 15.09 -14.73
CA GLN A 268 10.41 14.94 -14.01
C GLN A 268 10.18 14.62 -12.53
N LEU A 269 10.95 13.66 -12.04
CA LEU A 269 10.96 13.24 -10.65
C LEU A 269 11.64 14.31 -9.80
N ARG A 270 10.95 14.77 -8.76
CA ARG A 270 11.48 15.77 -7.82
C ARG A 270 12.19 15.05 -6.69
N PHE A 271 13.51 15.12 -6.67
CA PHE A 271 14.33 14.37 -5.71
C PHE A 271 14.83 15.28 -4.58
N LEU A 272 14.42 14.97 -3.35
CA LEU A 272 14.86 15.66 -2.13
C LEU A 272 15.61 14.68 -1.23
N HIS A 273 16.91 14.89 -1.10
CA HIS A 273 17.75 14.13 -0.19
C HIS A 273 18.01 14.90 1.11
N TRP A 274 17.82 14.25 2.25
CA TRP A 274 18.06 14.85 3.56
C TRP A 274 18.64 13.84 4.55
N ASP A 275 19.86 14.10 5.02
CA ASP A 275 20.55 13.26 6.01
C ASP A 275 20.18 13.72 7.43
N LEU A 276 19.29 12.96 8.08
CA LEU A 276 18.85 13.21 9.45
C LEU A 276 20.01 13.28 10.45
N HIS A 277 20.98 12.37 10.34
CA HIS A 277 22.06 12.25 11.32
C HIS A 277 23.07 13.40 11.20
N LYS A 278 23.30 13.90 9.99
CA LYS A 278 24.17 15.08 9.80
C LYS A 278 23.52 16.33 10.36
N ASN A 279 22.20 16.48 10.16
CA ASN A 279 21.48 17.71 10.51
C ASN A 279 21.03 17.73 11.99
N SER A 280 21.00 16.59 12.68
CA SER A 280 20.73 16.51 14.12
C SER A 280 21.95 16.81 15.01
N GLN A 281 23.16 16.92 14.43
CA GLN A 281 24.41 17.20 15.16
C GLN A 281 24.85 18.69 15.09
N GLY A 282 24.06 19.55 14.43
CA GLY A 282 24.26 21.01 14.39
C GLY A 282 23.51 21.73 15.52
N GLU A 283 23.16 23.02 15.31
CA GLU A 283 22.17 23.71 16.14
C GLU A 283 20.92 22.83 16.30
N PRO A 284 20.18 22.91 17.42
CA PRO A 284 18.96 22.14 17.65
C PRO A 284 17.82 22.67 16.76
N THR A 285 18.02 22.62 15.44
CA THR A 285 16.93 22.72 14.49
C THR A 285 16.07 21.49 14.74
N ASN A 286 14.89 21.72 15.27
CA ASN A 286 13.93 20.67 15.52
C ASN A 286 13.72 19.92 14.20
N VAL A 287 14.18 18.67 14.15
CA VAL A 287 14.07 17.79 12.98
C VAL A 287 12.63 17.76 12.47
N LEU A 288 11.66 17.88 13.38
CA LEU A 288 10.24 17.97 13.05
C LEU A 288 9.92 19.25 12.26
N ASP A 289 10.50 20.40 12.57
CA ASP A 289 10.22 21.64 11.84
C ASP A 289 10.70 21.57 10.39
N VAL A 290 11.84 20.93 10.14
CA VAL A 290 12.33 20.72 8.77
C VAL A 290 11.44 19.71 8.05
N LEU A 291 11.07 18.61 8.70
CA LEU A 291 10.14 17.64 8.14
C LEU A 291 8.77 18.27 7.84
N LEU A 292 8.28 19.14 8.71
CA LEU A 292 7.06 19.90 8.52
C LEU A 292 7.18 20.82 7.31
N LYS A 293 8.28 21.57 7.17
CA LYS A 293 8.53 22.41 5.97
C LYS A 293 8.53 21.57 4.68
N VAL A 294 9.15 20.39 4.71
CA VAL A 294 9.14 19.46 3.56
C VAL A 294 7.73 18.95 3.29
N ALA A 295 6.99 18.55 4.32
CA ALA A 295 5.63 18.07 4.20
C ALA A 295 4.69 19.16 3.66
N PHE A 296 4.76 20.39 4.17
CA PHE A 296 4.01 21.53 3.65
C PHE A 296 4.35 21.80 2.19
N ARG A 297 5.64 21.85 1.84
CA ARG A 297 6.05 22.05 0.44
C ARG A 297 5.56 20.92 -0.48
N ALA A 298 5.57 19.68 0.00
CA ALA A 298 5.04 18.55 -0.76
C ALA A 298 3.52 18.71 -0.96
N LEU A 299 2.77 19.00 0.10
CA LEU A 299 1.33 19.25 0.04
C LEU A 299 0.97 20.46 -0.84
N THR A 300 1.75 21.53 -0.85
CA THR A 300 1.52 22.66 -1.77
C THR A 300 1.70 22.26 -3.24
N LEU A 301 2.53 21.25 -3.52
CA LEU A 301 2.83 20.81 -4.89
C LEU A 301 1.92 19.69 -5.38
N THR A 302 1.48 18.81 -4.49
CA THR A 302 0.62 17.65 -4.82
C THR A 302 -0.83 17.87 -4.46
N GLU A 303 -1.10 18.91 -3.66
CA GLU A 303 -2.39 19.15 -3.01
C GLU A 303 -2.83 17.95 -2.18
N PHE A 304 -4.11 17.89 -1.85
CA PHE A 304 -4.76 16.77 -1.22
C PHE A 304 -6.16 16.63 -1.80
N PHE A 305 -6.72 15.43 -1.73
CA PHE A 305 -8.09 15.22 -2.18
C PHE A 305 -9.05 15.92 -1.23
N TYR A 306 -9.94 16.75 -1.77
CA TYR A 306 -11.04 17.37 -1.04
C TYR A 306 -12.31 17.27 -1.88
N CYS A 307 -13.39 16.86 -1.25
CA CYS A 307 -14.70 16.74 -1.90
C CYS A 307 -15.78 17.30 -0.99
N GLN A 308 -16.64 18.12 -1.59
CA GLN A 308 -17.91 18.51 -1.01
C GLN A 308 -19.02 17.68 -1.65
N VAL A 309 -19.80 16.97 -0.83
CA VAL A 309 -20.98 16.24 -1.29
C VAL A 309 -22.21 17.02 -0.88
N ALA A 310 -23.03 17.33 -1.88
CA ALA A 310 -24.25 18.11 -1.69
C ALA A 310 -25.22 17.32 -0.78
N PRO A 311 -25.81 17.95 0.25
CA PRO A 311 -26.89 17.34 1.00
C PRO A 311 -28.09 17.12 0.05
N PRO A 312 -28.82 16.00 0.18
CA PRO A 312 -29.92 15.69 -0.72
C PRO A 312 -31.02 16.76 -0.65
N THR A 313 -31.34 17.33 -1.81
CA THR A 313 -32.55 18.14 -1.98
C THR A 313 -33.73 17.22 -2.26
N GLY A 314 -34.60 17.04 -1.28
CA GLY A 314 -35.94 16.44 -1.49
C GLY A 314 -36.08 14.99 -1.04
N SER A 315 -37.22 14.71 -0.42
CA SER A 315 -37.67 13.40 0.06
C SER A 315 -37.87 12.40 -1.08
N GLU A 316 -37.04 11.36 -1.11
CA GLU A 316 -37.42 9.95 -1.33
C GLU A 316 -36.13 9.11 -1.33
N THR A 317 -35.99 8.22 -0.33
CA THR A 317 -34.83 7.37 -0.02
C THR A 317 -33.56 8.12 0.44
N ALA A 318 -33.04 7.74 1.61
CA ALA A 318 -31.77 8.27 2.11
C ALA A 318 -30.67 7.94 1.09
N PRO A 319 -29.93 8.93 0.56
CA PRO A 319 -28.81 8.62 -0.31
C PRO A 319 -27.70 8.10 0.58
N HIS A 320 -27.37 6.82 0.44
CA HIS A 320 -26.05 6.34 0.82
C HIS A 320 -25.02 7.20 0.06
N TRP A 321 -23.95 7.62 0.73
CA TRP A 321 -22.73 8.13 0.09
C TRP A 321 -22.46 7.29 -1.17
N PRO A 322 -22.28 7.90 -2.37
CA PRO A 322 -22.63 7.32 -3.67
C PRO A 322 -22.50 5.82 -3.59
N ALA A 323 -23.65 5.14 -3.52
CA ALA A 323 -23.69 3.71 -3.33
C ALA A 323 -22.72 3.12 -4.34
N LEU A 324 -21.56 2.65 -3.86
CA LEU A 324 -20.52 2.15 -4.73
C LEU A 324 -20.97 0.80 -5.34
N LEU A 325 -22.23 0.38 -5.17
CA LEU A 325 -22.78 -0.89 -5.60
C LEU A 325 -23.59 -0.75 -6.89
#